data_AF-A0A3D4SVR6-F1
#
_entry.id   AF-A0A3D4SVR6-F1
#
_cell.length_a   1.000
_cell.length_b   1.000
_cell.length_c   1.000
_cell.angle_alpha   90.00
_cell.angle_beta   90.00
_cell.angle_gamma   90.00
#
_symmetry.space_group_name_H-M   'P 1'
#
loop_
_entity.id
_entity.type
_entity.pdbx_description
1 polymer ?
#
loop_
_entity_poly.entity_id
_entity_poly.type
_entity_poly.pdbx_seq_one_letter_code
_entity_poly.pdbx_strand_id
1 'polypeptide(L)'
;MTEVTDTLTTVHRPPREVLLVAHTGGDDKLSSAAAAAQKLADGGLTVRVMSTGDPAPVARHEILGRFPRYGHTPDAAKGVDLVLVLGGDGTFLRAADI
;
A
#
# COMPACT_ATOMS: atom_id res chain seq x y z
N MET A 1 -21.17 -5.61 -47.03
CA MET A 1 -19.94 -5.95 -46.29
C MET A 1 -19.50 -4.66 -45.63
N THR A 2 -20.06 -4.39 -44.45
CA THR A 2 -19.87 -3.12 -43.73
C THR A 2 -19.03 -3.45 -42.52
N GLU A 3 -17.78 -2.98 -42.50
CA GLU A 3 -16.89 -3.12 -41.36
C GLU A 3 -17.47 -2.36 -40.16
N VAL A 4 -17.70 -3.07 -39.07
CA VAL A 4 -18.01 -2.49 -37.78
C VAL A 4 -16.67 -2.21 -37.11
N THR A 5 -16.26 -0.94 -37.09
CA THR A 5 -15.05 -0.51 -36.38
C THR A 5 -15.32 -0.60 -34.88
N ASP A 6 -14.72 -1.60 -34.23
CA ASP A 6 -14.78 -1.79 -32.78
C ASP A 6 -13.93 -0.72 -32.08
N THR A 7 -14.58 0.34 -31.60
CA THR A 7 -13.95 1.33 -30.72
C THR A 7 -13.68 0.68 -29.37
N LEU A 8 -12.44 0.22 -29.16
CA LEU A 8 -11.92 -0.20 -27.87
C LEU A 8 -11.99 0.96 -26.88
N THR A 9 -13.10 1.03 -26.15
CA THR A 9 -13.27 1.91 -25.00
C THR A 9 -12.20 1.49 -23.98
N THR A 10 -11.13 2.26 -23.86
CA THR A 10 -10.15 2.07 -22.78
C THR A 10 -10.88 2.31 -21.47
N VAL A 11 -11.19 1.24 -20.73
CA VAL A 11 -11.71 1.35 -19.38
C VAL A 11 -10.63 2.04 -18.55
N HIS A 12 -10.83 3.30 -18.19
CA HIS A 12 -9.99 3.99 -17.21
C HIS A 12 -10.26 3.35 -15.85
N ARG A 13 -9.61 2.21 -15.59
CA ARG A 13 -9.61 1.63 -14.26
C ARG A 13 -8.82 2.60 -13.38
N PRO A 14 -9.41 3.11 -12.29
CA PRO A 14 -8.68 4.00 -11.39
C PRO A 14 -7.36 3.32 -10.98
N PRO A 15 -6.28 4.09 -10.77
CA PRO A 15 -5.01 3.54 -10.31
C PRO A 15 -5.30 2.72 -9.05
N ARG A 16 -4.93 1.43 -9.09
CA ARG A 16 -5.20 0.51 -7.99
C ARG A 16 -4.26 0.84 -6.84
N GLU A 17 -4.78 1.42 -5.79
CA GLU A 17 -3.98 1.93 -4.69
C GLU A 17 -4.13 1.07 -3.44
N VAL A 18 -2.99 0.73 -2.82
CA VAL A 18 -2.91 -0.10 -1.63
C VAL A 18 -2.28 0.68 -0.49
N LEU A 19 -2.93 0.66 0.68
CA LEU A 19 -2.34 1.09 1.93
C LEU A 19 -1.72 -0.10 2.64
N LEU A 20 -0.39 -0.16 2.67
CA LEU A 20 0.36 -1.14 3.45
C LEU A 20 0.53 -0.65 4.89
N VAL A 21 -0.10 -1.35 5.83
CA VAL A 21 0.02 -1.10 7.26
C VAL A 21 0.96 -2.13 7.87
N ALA A 22 2.11 -1.68 8.35
CA ALA A 22 3.13 -2.57 8.91
C ALA A 22 3.45 -2.21 10.36
N HIS A 23 3.74 -3.23 11.16
CA HIS A 23 4.30 -3.04 12.50
C HIS A 23 5.84 -3.02 12.46
N THR A 24 6.45 -1.94 12.94
CA THR A 24 7.91 -1.67 12.83
C THR A 24 8.77 -2.26 13.94
N GLY A 25 8.23 -3.14 14.78
CA GLY A 25 8.92 -3.67 15.96
C GLY A 25 10.05 -4.70 15.72
N GLY A 26 10.75 -4.67 14.58
CA GLY A 26 11.91 -5.53 14.30
C GLY A 26 12.26 -5.71 12.81
N ASP A 27 13.51 -6.05 12.51
CA ASP A 27 14.07 -6.11 11.14
C ASP A 27 13.34 -7.12 10.23
N ASP A 28 12.96 -8.30 10.75
CA ASP A 28 12.23 -9.32 9.96
C ASP A 28 10.86 -8.82 9.49
N LYS A 29 10.20 -7.99 10.30
CA LYS A 29 8.90 -7.39 9.98
C LYS A 29 9.06 -6.30 8.92
N LEU A 30 10.12 -5.48 9.03
CA LEU A 30 10.45 -4.49 8.00
C LEU A 30 10.80 -5.15 6.66
N SER A 31 11.57 -6.24 6.67
CA SER A 31 11.91 -6.99 5.46
C SER A 31 10.67 -7.55 4.77
N SER A 32 9.73 -8.11 5.54
CA SER A 32 8.46 -8.62 5.01
C SER A 32 7.61 -7.51 4.41
N ALA A 33 7.53 -6.35 5.08
CA ALA A 33 6.82 -5.18 4.56
C ALA A 33 7.47 -4.62 3.29
N ALA A 34 8.80 -4.54 3.26
CA ALA A 34 9.55 -4.11 2.09
C ALA A 34 9.31 -5.03 0.89
N ALA A 35 9.35 -6.34 1.10
CA ALA A 35 9.07 -7.33 0.06
C ALA A 35 7.63 -7.22 -0.46
N ALA A 36 6.66 -7.00 0.42
CA ALA A 36 5.27 -6.79 0.02
C ALA A 36 5.11 -5.49 -0.79
N ALA A 37 5.65 -4.37 -0.30
CA ALA A 37 5.59 -3.08 -1.00
C ALA A 37 6.20 -3.16 -2.39
N GLN A 38 7.37 -3.80 -2.52
CA GLN A 38 8.03 -3.98 -3.81
C GLN A 38 7.20 -4.85 -4.75
N LYS A 39 6.68 -5.99 -4.31
CA LYS A 39 5.83 -6.87 -5.13
C LYS A 39 4.55 -6.20 -5.62
N LEU A 40 3.91 -5.39 -4.77
CA LEU A 40 2.72 -4.63 -5.14
C LEU A 40 3.07 -3.58 -6.20
N ALA A 41 4.17 -2.84 -6.01
CA ALA A 41 4.65 -1.85 -6.97
C ALA A 41 5.04 -2.46 -8.32
N ASP A 42 5.77 -3.58 -8.30
CA ASP A 42 6.14 -4.35 -9.50
C ASP A 42 4.91 -4.88 -10.24
N GLY A 43 3.82 -5.14 -9.50
CA GLY A 43 2.51 -5.51 -10.04
C GLY A 43 1.69 -4.35 -10.60
N GLY A 44 2.24 -3.12 -10.63
CA GLY A 44 1.57 -1.92 -11.14
C GLY A 44 0.58 -1.28 -10.17
N LEU A 45 0.68 -1.58 -8.87
CA LEU A 45 -0.15 -0.96 -7.84
C LEU A 45 0.56 0.26 -7.23
N THR A 46 -0.19 1.32 -6.99
CA THR A 46 0.32 2.45 -6.20
C THR A 46 0.34 2.02 -4.74
N VAL A 47 1.45 2.23 -4.03
CA VAL A 47 1.62 1.79 -2.65
C VAL A 47 1.86 2.98 -1.74
N ARG A 48 1.03 3.11 -0.70
CA ARG A 48 1.23 3.97 0.47
C ARG A 48 1.68 3.11 1.64
N VAL A 49 2.50 3.65 2.52
CA VAL A 49 2.94 2.94 3.73
C VAL A 49 2.51 3.70 4.98
N MET A 50 1.93 2.98 5.93
CA MET A 50 1.63 3.46 7.28
C MET A 50 2.30 2.57 8.32
N SER A 51 2.92 3.19 9.33
CA SER A 51 3.45 2.49 10.50
C SER A 51 2.48 2.62 11.67
N THR A 52 2.25 1.54 12.40
CA THR A 52 1.48 1.55 13.66
C THR A 52 2.33 1.91 14.89
N GLY A 53 3.65 2.06 14.72
CA GLY A 53 4.60 2.43 15.76
C GLY A 53 5.49 3.60 15.31
N ASP A 54 6.77 3.59 15.70
CA ASP A 54 7.73 4.59 15.25
C ASP A 54 7.83 4.57 13.70
N PRO A 55 7.65 5.71 13.00
CA PRO A 55 7.81 5.80 11.55
C PRO A 55 9.28 5.87 11.11
N ALA A 56 10.23 6.15 12.00
CA ALA A 56 11.64 6.32 11.64
C ALA A 56 12.28 5.06 10.99
N PRO A 57 12.00 3.82 11.45
CA PRO A 57 12.49 2.62 10.79
C PRO A 57 12.01 2.51 9.33
N VAL A 58 10.72 2.78 9.06
CA VAL A 58 10.17 2.77 7.68
C VAL A 58 10.87 3.83 6.83
N ALA A 59 11.05 5.03 7.39
CA ALA A 59 11.65 6.15 6.69
C ALA A 59 13.09 5.90 6.24
N ARG A 60 13.86 5.20 7.08
CA ARG A 60 15.29 4.92 6.87
C ARG A 60 15.55 3.65 6.08
N HIS A 61 14.54 2.79 5.94
CA HIS A 61 14.68 1.52 5.25
C HIS A 61 14.82 1.73 3.74
N GLU A 62 15.80 1.05 3.12
CA GLU A 62 16.20 1.26 1.72
C GLU A 62 15.05 1.16 0.72
N ILE A 63 14.15 0.19 0.92
CA ILE A 63 12.97 -0.04 0.07
C ILE A 63 11.78 0.80 0.55
N LEU A 64 11.33 0.63 1.80
CA LEU A 64 10.12 1.29 2.32
C LEU A 64 10.20 2.83 2.29
N GLY A 65 11.39 3.40 2.44
CA GLY A 65 11.60 4.85 2.36
C GLY A 65 11.31 5.46 0.99
N ARG A 66 11.17 4.64 -0.06
CA ARG A 66 10.83 5.07 -1.43
C ARG A 66 9.34 5.32 -1.63
N PHE A 67 8.50 4.85 -0.71
CA PHE A 67 7.04 4.96 -0.82
C PHE A 67 6.50 6.16 -0.03
N PRO A 68 5.40 6.78 -0.50
CA PRO A 68 4.66 7.77 0.28
C PRO A 68 4.26 7.23 1.65
N ARG A 69 4.56 8.01 2.70
CA ARG A 69 4.29 7.65 4.09
C ARG A 69 3.13 8.47 4.64
N TYR A 70 2.22 7.78 5.33
CA TYR A 70 1.06 8.38 5.95
C TYR A 70 1.05 8.10 7.45
N GLY A 71 0.51 9.06 8.21
CA GLY A 71 0.19 8.86 9.61
C GLY A 71 -1.11 8.08 9.77
N HIS A 72 -1.42 7.73 11.01
CA HIS A 72 -2.71 7.14 11.38
C HIS A 72 -3.81 8.21 11.31
N THR A 73 -4.34 8.44 10.11
CA THR A 73 -5.34 9.47 9.81
C THR A 73 -6.25 8.97 8.69
N PRO A 74 -7.53 9.41 8.61
CA PRO A 74 -8.44 9.00 7.54
C PRO A 74 -7.93 9.25 6.12
N ASP A 75 -7.09 10.29 5.93
CA ASP A 75 -6.46 10.59 4.65
C ASP A 75 -5.53 9.48 4.14
N ALA A 76 -5.02 8.61 5.02
CA ALA A 76 -4.20 7.47 4.64
C ALA A 76 -4.97 6.48 3.76
N ALA A 77 -6.24 6.20 4.11
CA ALA A 77 -7.11 5.26 3.41
C ALA A 77 -7.96 5.91 2.31
N LYS A 78 -7.95 7.24 2.20
CA LYS A 78 -8.75 7.95 1.20
C LYS A 78 -8.34 7.57 -0.23
N GLY A 79 -9.30 7.01 -0.97
CA GLY A 79 -9.11 6.55 -2.36
C GLY A 79 -8.31 5.26 -2.50
N VAL A 80 -8.03 4.57 -1.39
CA VAL A 80 -7.36 3.26 -1.39
C VAL A 80 -8.38 2.16 -1.66
N ASP A 81 -8.05 1.22 -2.54
CA ASP A 81 -8.92 0.08 -2.88
C ASP A 81 -8.74 -1.10 -1.90
N LEU A 82 -7.56 -1.22 -1.29
CA LEU A 82 -7.19 -2.31 -0.39
C LEU A 82 -6.26 -1.83 0.72
N VAL A 83 -6.59 -2.18 1.96
CA VAL A 83 -5.67 -2.07 3.10
C VAL A 83 -5.02 -3.44 3.33
N LEU A 84 -3.71 -3.53 3.16
CA LEU A 84 -2.92 -4.74 3.44
C LEU A 84 -2.23 -4.58 4.79
N VAL A 85 -2.51 -5.48 5.73
CA VAL A 85 -1.91 -5.44 7.06
C VAL A 85 -0.86 -6.54 7.21
N LEU A 86 0.34 -6.15 7.66
CA LEU A 86 1.41 -7.08 8.04
C LEU A 86 1.75 -6.91 9.52
N GLY A 87 1.15 -7.74 10.35
CA GLY A 87 1.29 -7.74 11.81
C GLY A 87 0.28 -8.67 12.46
N GLY A 88 0.21 -8.64 13.79
CA GLY A 88 -0.82 -9.36 14.55
C GLY A 88 -2.11 -8.54 14.70
N ASP A 89 -3.02 -9.02 15.55
CA ASP A 89 -4.36 -8.43 15.77
C ASP A 89 -4.30 -6.95 16.16
N GLY A 90 -3.33 -6.56 16.99
CA GLY A 90 -3.15 -5.15 17.36
C GLY A 90 -2.84 -4.25 16.15
N THR A 91 -2.14 -4.77 15.13
CA THR A 91 -1.89 -4.03 13.88
C THR A 91 -3.13 -4.02 13.00
N PHE A 92 -3.86 -5.15 12.95
CA PHE A 92 -5.10 -5.27 12.20
C PHE A 92 -6.20 -4.34 12.71
N LEU A 93 -6.46 -4.34 14.03
CA LEU A 93 -7.46 -3.47 14.64
C LEU A 93 -7.09 -1.99 14.50
N ARG A 94 -5.80 -1.65 14.59
CA ARG A 94 -5.35 -0.29 14.31
C ARG A 94 -5.48 0.08 12.84
N ALA A 95 -5.35 -0.86 11.91
CA ALA A 95 -5.63 -0.59 10.51
C ALA A 95 -7.12 -0.41 10.24
N ALA A 96 -7.97 -1.13 10.98
CA ALA A 96 -9.43 -1.05 10.87
C ALA A 96 -10.03 0.22 11.49
N ASP A 97 -9.27 0.93 12.33
CA ASP A 97 -9.65 2.17 13.01
C ASP A 97 -9.36 3.45 12.18
N ILE A 98 -8.79 3.30 10.98
CA ILE A 98 -8.40 4.41 10.08
C ILE A 98 -9.62 5.03 9.39
#